data_AF-A0A399SXR8-F1
#
_entry.id   AF-A0A399SXR8-F1
#
_cell.length_a   1.000
_cell.length_b   1.000
_cell.length_c   1.000
_cell.angle_alpha   90.00
_cell.angle_beta   90.00
_cell.angle_gamma   90.00
#
_symmetry.space_group_name_H-M   'P 1'
#
loop_
_entity.id
_entity.type
_entity.pdbx_description
1 polymer ?
#
loop_
_entity_poly.entity_id
_entity_poly.type
_entity_poly.pdbx_seq_one_letter_code
_entity_poly.pdbx_strand_id
1 'polypeptide(L)'
;MNEEFSDQSAETMSLKKGKPDPTVEAGNNLSYPVIWSDGVAKALPGTVGVTNLSGVWWYQWGTNGVDPDIFPASCPPDPEESDTTLNPMVLPYCNDYTDSSLTVVAGEPVADNPLPLARAYLQKDPKNLWQAGSDNWDASPVDIHWVDWGDNLESVDWYTRSQVRTEVVLFEDLTEPMLEYQMRHTDGWGIDEVHGLATDLNGVPLLGEGTRSTVYSHCARLTIQKILVAEDSPLLDSLIWVPGEGWIEPNDTIGDIIGDHIFNGSVHEGGDGPGFYSAEINVKGRIIYGYTWNVRQLNDDTPVDGSLIRTPAGVYRITFSFDENSGTKLNTFFTEGVTQILIPLEEAVEAEIMLAESEESGDEGGGTAVMDYENNLTYIDVTILERGGGENKGGRK
;
A
#
# COMPACT_ATOMS: atom_id res chain seq x y z
N MET A 1 24.78 -51.57 0.56
CA MET A 1 25.00 -50.60 -0.52
C MET A 1 23.64 -50.03 -0.83
N ASN A 2 23.57 -48.69 -0.82
CA ASN A 2 22.41 -47.81 -0.88
C ASN A 2 21.88 -47.38 0.48
N GLU A 3 22.50 -46.28 0.92
CA GLU A 3 22.00 -45.26 1.82
C GLU A 3 20.72 -44.65 1.24
N GLU A 4 19.73 -44.39 2.09
CA GLU A 4 18.71 -43.36 1.83
C GLU A 4 18.90 -42.30 2.92
N PHE A 5 19.39 -41.14 2.49
CA PHE A 5 19.61 -39.94 3.26
C PHE A 5 18.30 -39.14 3.35
N SER A 6 17.98 -38.76 4.59
CA SER A 6 17.17 -37.64 5.08
C SER A 6 16.29 -36.85 4.10
N ASP A 7 14.97 -36.94 4.33
CA ASP A 7 13.99 -35.91 4.00
C ASP A 7 13.45 -35.32 5.31
N GLN A 8 14.25 -34.44 5.94
CA GLN A 8 13.93 -33.74 7.20
C GLN A 8 14.21 -32.23 7.12
N SER A 9 14.14 -31.64 5.93
CA SER A 9 14.35 -30.20 5.73
C SER A 9 13.07 -29.54 5.20
N ALA A 10 12.05 -29.40 6.04
CA ALA A 10 10.94 -28.45 5.82
C ALA A 10 9.97 -28.34 7.01
N GLU A 11 9.85 -29.37 7.86
CA GLU A 11 8.87 -29.39 8.95
C GLU A 11 9.50 -29.23 10.34
N THR A 12 9.99 -28.05 10.67
CA THR A 12 10.09 -27.60 12.08
C THR A 12 10.45 -26.12 12.10
N MET A 13 9.44 -25.24 12.15
CA MET A 13 9.45 -23.93 12.84
C MET A 13 8.09 -23.23 12.69
N SER A 14 7.01 -23.93 13.06
CA SER A 14 5.74 -23.27 13.39
C SER A 14 5.30 -23.70 14.78
N LEU A 15 6.12 -23.37 15.77
CA LEU A 15 5.70 -23.44 17.17
C LEU A 15 5.04 -22.09 17.52
N LYS A 16 3.73 -22.04 17.29
CA LYS A 16 2.83 -21.01 17.84
C LYS A 16 2.83 -21.06 19.37
N LYS A 17 3.76 -20.38 20.03
CA LYS A 17 3.63 -19.99 21.44
C LYS A 17 4.17 -18.57 21.66
N GLY A 18 3.23 -17.64 21.87
CA GLY A 18 3.41 -16.34 22.51
C GLY A 18 4.47 -15.42 21.90
N LYS A 19 4.14 -14.80 20.77
CA LYS A 19 4.91 -13.66 20.23
C LYS A 19 5.01 -12.56 21.29
N PRO A 20 6.15 -11.87 21.44
CA PRO A 20 6.18 -10.59 22.12
C PRO A 20 5.50 -9.56 21.21
N ASP A 21 4.17 -9.54 21.24
CA ASP A 21 3.37 -8.49 20.64
C ASP A 21 3.30 -7.30 21.63
N PRO A 22 3.23 -6.05 21.14
CA PRO A 22 3.02 -4.90 22.01
C PRO A 22 1.72 -5.08 22.81
N THR A 23 1.78 -4.87 24.13
CA THR A 23 0.62 -5.04 25.02
C THR A 23 -0.43 -3.92 24.87
N VAL A 24 -0.08 -2.86 24.15
CA VAL A 24 -0.91 -1.73 23.70
C VAL A 24 -0.36 -1.26 22.36
N GLU A 25 -1.19 -1.16 21.32
CA GLU A 25 -0.76 -0.64 20.01
C GLU A 25 -0.72 0.89 20.00
N ALA A 26 0.35 1.45 19.45
CA ALA A 26 0.49 2.85 19.09
C ALA A 26 0.22 3.05 17.58
N GLY A 27 0.11 4.32 17.15
CA GLY A 27 0.04 4.66 15.73
C GLY A 27 1.34 4.37 14.98
N ASN A 28 1.27 4.42 13.65
CA ASN A 28 2.41 4.26 12.76
C ASN A 28 3.36 5.48 12.84
N ASN A 29 4.66 5.24 12.74
CA ASN A 29 5.70 6.26 12.73
C ASN A 29 6.01 6.68 11.30
N LEU A 30 6.39 7.95 11.08
CA LEU A 30 6.82 8.40 9.76
C LEU A 30 8.27 7.95 9.51
N SER A 31 8.49 7.17 8.45
CA SER A 31 9.82 6.67 8.04
C SER A 31 10.26 7.20 6.68
N TYR A 32 9.28 7.59 5.86
CA TYR A 32 9.49 8.19 4.55
C TYR A 32 9.17 9.68 4.62
N PRO A 33 9.94 10.57 3.98
CA PRO A 33 9.70 11.99 4.09
C PRO A 33 8.34 12.41 3.52
N VAL A 34 7.83 13.53 4.03
CA VAL A 34 6.53 14.09 3.61
C VAL A 34 6.61 15.59 3.32
N ILE A 35 5.94 16.00 2.24
CA ILE A 35 5.64 17.40 1.92
C ILE A 35 4.18 17.68 2.27
N TRP A 36 3.94 18.76 3.01
CA TRP A 36 2.61 19.33 3.21
C TRP A 36 2.38 20.38 2.13
N SER A 37 1.59 20.07 1.10
CA SER A 37 1.48 20.93 -0.08
C SER A 37 0.51 22.10 0.12
N ASP A 38 -0.61 21.88 0.81
CA ASP A 38 -1.71 22.87 0.91
C ASP A 38 -1.70 23.69 2.22
N GLY A 39 -0.58 23.68 2.96
CA GLY A 39 -0.42 24.47 4.20
C GLY A 39 -1.09 23.86 5.43
N VAL A 40 -1.60 22.62 5.32
CA VAL A 40 -2.12 21.84 6.44
C VAL A 40 -1.20 20.65 6.69
N ALA A 41 -0.68 20.56 7.91
CA ALA A 41 0.09 19.42 8.37
C ALA A 41 -0.76 18.52 9.27
N LYS A 42 -0.58 17.20 9.15
CA LYS A 42 -1.12 16.25 10.13
C LYS A 42 -0.22 16.19 11.37
N ALA A 43 -0.82 15.88 12.52
CA ALA A 43 -0.04 15.58 13.71
C ALA A 43 0.75 14.29 13.49
N LEU A 44 2.08 14.39 13.52
CA LEU A 44 2.97 13.25 13.39
C LEU A 44 3.47 12.79 14.76
N PRO A 45 3.64 11.48 14.98
CA PRO A 45 4.32 10.98 16.16
C PRO A 45 5.82 11.28 16.09
N GLY A 46 6.43 11.55 17.24
CA GLY A 46 7.87 11.74 17.36
C GLY A 46 8.33 13.18 17.10
N THR A 47 9.62 13.30 16.75
CA THR A 47 10.27 14.56 16.39
C THR A 47 11.31 14.25 15.34
N VAL A 48 11.36 15.06 14.28
CA VAL A 48 12.29 14.86 13.16
C VAL A 48 13.73 14.68 13.66
N GLY A 49 14.39 13.61 13.21
CA GLY A 49 15.78 13.29 13.56
C GLY A 49 15.98 12.74 14.98
N VAL A 50 14.91 12.52 15.75
CA VAL A 50 14.98 11.90 17.07
C VAL A 50 14.34 10.52 17.03
N THR A 51 15.07 9.51 17.49
CA THR A 51 14.60 8.13 17.61
C THR A 51 14.59 7.67 19.07
N ASN A 52 13.49 7.10 19.53
CA ASN A 52 13.41 6.30 20.74
C ASN A 52 13.18 4.84 20.32
N LEU A 53 14.15 3.97 20.58
CA LEU A 53 14.16 2.58 20.12
C LEU A 53 14.30 1.65 21.34
N SER A 54 13.33 1.71 22.25
CA SER A 54 13.34 0.97 23.52
C SER A 54 12.26 -0.12 23.62
N GLY A 55 11.51 -0.32 22.54
CA GLY A 55 10.49 -1.34 22.38
C GLY A 55 11.02 -2.64 21.77
N VAL A 56 10.08 -3.44 21.27
CA VAL A 56 10.35 -4.71 20.62
C VAL A 56 11.10 -4.48 19.31
N TRP A 57 12.06 -5.34 19.03
CA TRP A 57 12.80 -5.37 17.77
C TRP A 57 13.11 -6.80 17.37
N TRP A 58 13.26 -7.03 16.08
CA TRP A 58 13.57 -8.34 15.47
C TRP A 58 14.85 -8.23 14.65
N TYR A 59 15.59 -9.32 14.47
CA TYR A 59 16.61 -9.40 13.43
C TYR A 59 15.93 -9.51 12.06
N GLN A 60 16.51 -8.90 11.03
CA GLN A 60 16.08 -9.03 9.64
C GLN A 60 17.28 -8.93 8.69
N TRP A 61 17.35 -9.80 7.69
CA TRP A 61 18.52 -9.90 6.79
C TRP A 61 18.18 -10.16 5.32
N GLY A 62 16.94 -9.84 4.92
CA GLY A 62 16.49 -9.99 3.55
C GLY A 62 15.10 -10.61 3.45
N THR A 63 14.82 -11.16 2.28
CA THR A 63 13.60 -11.92 2.02
C THR A 63 13.94 -13.21 1.30
N ASN A 64 13.08 -14.21 1.47
CA ASN A 64 13.16 -15.50 0.78
C ASN A 64 11.97 -15.64 -0.16
N GLY A 65 12.13 -16.47 -1.19
CA GLY A 65 11.13 -16.66 -2.23
C GLY A 65 11.18 -15.61 -3.33
N VAL A 66 10.16 -15.67 -4.19
CA VAL A 66 9.94 -14.78 -5.33
C VAL A 66 8.48 -14.34 -5.31
N ASP A 67 8.19 -13.17 -5.85
CA ASP A 67 6.83 -12.66 -5.99
C ASP A 67 5.89 -13.71 -6.63
N PRO A 68 4.68 -13.96 -6.11
CA PRO A 68 4.02 -13.35 -4.94
C PRO A 68 4.28 -14.05 -3.60
N ASP A 69 5.00 -15.16 -3.61
CA ASP A 69 5.30 -15.98 -2.43
C ASP A 69 6.62 -15.56 -1.75
N ILE A 70 6.83 -14.26 -1.57
CA ILE A 70 7.98 -13.73 -0.85
C ILE A 70 7.71 -13.79 0.67
N PHE A 71 8.73 -13.92 1.52
CA PHE A 71 8.58 -13.85 2.98
C PHE A 71 9.82 -13.26 3.66
N PRO A 72 9.66 -12.55 4.79
CA PRO A 72 10.79 -11.91 5.45
C PRO A 72 11.72 -12.94 6.07
N ALA A 73 13.03 -12.77 5.82
CA ALA A 73 14.07 -13.49 6.55
C ALA A 73 14.35 -12.71 7.84
N SER A 74 13.64 -13.09 8.90
CA SER A 74 13.58 -12.36 10.17
C SER A 74 13.33 -13.29 11.36
N CYS A 75 13.66 -12.84 12.55
CA CYS A 75 13.35 -13.55 13.79
C CYS A 75 13.41 -12.61 15.01
N PRO A 76 12.63 -12.87 16.08
CA PRO A 76 12.86 -12.22 17.36
C PRO A 76 14.21 -12.67 17.95
N PRO A 77 14.92 -11.80 18.69
CA PRO A 77 16.15 -12.18 19.36
C PRO A 77 15.91 -13.23 20.45
N ASP A 78 16.87 -14.11 20.64
CA ASP A 78 16.83 -15.08 21.74
C ASP A 78 16.96 -14.36 23.10
N PRO A 79 16.08 -14.61 24.08
CA PRO A 79 16.16 -13.99 25.41
C PRO A 79 17.50 -14.21 26.12
N GLU A 80 18.22 -15.28 25.78
CA GLU A 80 19.48 -15.68 26.38
C GLU A 80 20.71 -15.29 25.55
N GLU A 81 20.53 -14.60 24.41
CA GLU A 81 21.64 -14.21 23.52
C GLU A 81 22.70 -13.35 24.24
N SER A 82 22.31 -12.67 25.33
CA SER A 82 23.19 -11.83 26.15
C SER A 82 23.97 -12.58 27.24
N ASP A 83 23.68 -13.87 27.46
CA ASP A 83 24.44 -14.68 28.42
C ASP A 83 25.82 -15.01 27.85
N THR A 84 26.85 -14.35 28.37
CA THR A 84 28.25 -14.55 27.95
C THR A 84 28.80 -15.97 28.15
N THR A 85 28.12 -16.80 28.95
CA THR A 85 28.46 -18.21 29.16
C THR A 85 27.97 -19.08 28.00
N LEU A 86 26.76 -18.79 27.50
CA LEU A 86 26.15 -19.48 26.36
C LEU A 86 26.61 -18.89 25.03
N ASN A 87 26.80 -17.57 24.97
CA ASN A 87 27.22 -16.81 23.80
C ASN A 87 28.56 -16.08 24.00
N PRO A 88 29.68 -16.80 24.16
CA PRO A 88 30.99 -16.18 24.39
C PRO A 88 31.49 -15.37 23.17
N MET A 89 30.91 -15.59 22.00
CA MET A 89 31.28 -14.90 20.75
C MET A 89 30.38 -13.68 20.44
N VAL A 90 29.35 -13.42 21.27
CA VAL A 90 28.40 -12.32 21.08
C VAL A 90 27.76 -12.34 19.69
N LEU A 91 27.38 -13.54 19.23
CA LEU A 91 26.69 -13.73 17.96
C LEU A 91 25.20 -13.39 18.10
N PRO A 92 24.54 -12.88 17.05
CA PRO A 92 23.10 -12.64 17.07
C PRO A 92 22.36 -13.96 16.93
N TYR A 93 21.50 -14.30 17.90
CA TYR A 93 20.74 -15.55 17.88
C TYR A 93 19.23 -15.28 17.78
N CYS A 94 18.56 -16.06 16.94
CA CYS A 94 17.11 -16.12 16.88
C CYS A 94 16.57 -16.94 18.04
N ASN A 95 15.44 -16.53 18.59
CA ASN A 95 14.72 -17.26 19.63
C ASN A 95 14.31 -18.65 19.13
N ASP A 96 14.89 -19.71 19.70
CA ASP A 96 14.55 -21.11 19.38
C ASP A 96 13.50 -21.71 20.34
N TYR A 97 12.95 -20.87 21.23
CA TYR A 97 11.97 -21.19 22.27
C TYR A 97 12.41 -22.31 23.23
N THR A 98 13.71 -22.52 23.36
CA THR A 98 14.31 -23.53 24.22
C THR A 98 15.25 -22.88 25.23
N ASP A 99 14.95 -23.03 26.52
CA ASP A 99 15.81 -22.49 27.58
C ASP A 99 17.23 -23.11 27.52
N SER A 100 18.23 -22.28 27.78
CA SER A 100 19.67 -22.58 27.74
C SER A 100 20.18 -23.11 26.40
N SER A 101 19.60 -22.64 25.30
CA SER A 101 19.89 -23.09 23.93
C SER A 101 20.12 -21.91 22.98
N LEU A 102 21.20 -21.96 22.20
CA LEU A 102 21.50 -20.97 21.16
C LEU A 102 21.92 -21.70 19.88
N THR A 103 20.93 -22.02 19.04
CA THR A 103 21.13 -22.93 17.90
C THR A 103 20.99 -22.24 16.53
N VAL A 104 20.26 -21.14 16.46
CA VAL A 104 19.93 -20.45 15.20
C VAL A 104 20.57 -19.07 15.18
N VAL A 105 21.64 -18.90 14.41
CA VAL A 105 22.30 -17.61 14.24
C VAL A 105 21.47 -16.76 13.28
N ALA A 106 21.12 -15.53 13.66
CA ALA A 106 20.41 -14.61 12.77
C ALA A 106 21.29 -14.23 11.57
N GLY A 107 20.73 -14.23 10.36
CA GLY A 107 21.50 -14.09 9.13
C GLY A 107 21.91 -15.41 8.49
N GLU A 108 21.68 -16.55 9.17
CA GLU A 108 22.04 -17.88 8.68
C GLU A 108 20.80 -18.80 8.64
N PRO A 109 20.47 -19.42 7.49
CA PRO A 109 21.13 -19.23 6.20
C PRO A 109 20.93 -17.82 5.63
N VAL A 110 21.83 -17.44 4.72
CA VAL A 110 21.69 -16.23 3.92
C VAL A 110 20.35 -16.29 3.17
N ALA A 111 19.63 -15.17 3.15
CA ALA A 111 18.35 -15.07 2.46
C ALA A 111 18.51 -15.10 0.94
N ASP A 112 17.45 -15.50 0.21
CA ASP A 112 17.47 -15.54 -1.26
C ASP A 112 17.72 -14.14 -1.87
N ASN A 113 17.09 -13.12 -1.28
CA ASN A 113 17.30 -11.70 -1.58
C ASN A 113 17.98 -11.04 -0.37
N PRO A 114 19.32 -11.15 -0.26
CA PRO A 114 20.02 -10.78 0.96
C PRO A 114 20.11 -9.28 1.14
N LEU A 115 19.92 -8.85 2.38
CA LEU A 115 20.25 -7.50 2.85
C LEU A 115 21.23 -7.62 4.03
N PRO A 116 21.99 -6.55 4.36
CA PRO A 116 22.78 -6.54 5.58
C PRO A 116 21.90 -6.85 6.81
N LEU A 117 22.39 -7.71 7.69
CA LEU A 117 21.73 -8.02 8.96
C LEU A 117 21.52 -6.74 9.77
N ALA A 118 20.28 -6.50 10.17
CA ALA A 118 19.86 -5.32 10.91
C ALA A 118 18.98 -5.71 12.10
N ARG A 119 18.84 -4.79 13.06
CA ARG A 119 17.71 -4.81 14.00
C ARG A 119 16.59 -3.99 13.41
N ALA A 120 15.38 -4.53 13.40
CA ALA A 120 14.17 -3.86 12.96
C ALA A 120 13.29 -3.57 14.18
N TYR A 121 13.27 -2.32 14.63
CA TYR A 121 12.45 -1.88 15.76
C TYR A 121 11.01 -1.72 15.33
N LEU A 122 10.14 -2.59 15.85
CA LEU A 122 8.79 -2.76 15.34
C LEU A 122 7.98 -1.47 15.46
N GLN A 123 7.25 -1.16 14.40
CA GLN A 123 6.25 -0.11 14.40
C GLN A 123 5.04 -0.51 15.24
N LYS A 124 4.20 0.47 15.61
CA LYS A 124 3.06 0.32 16.52
C LYS A 124 3.41 -0.14 17.93
N ASP A 125 4.70 -0.31 18.26
CA ASP A 125 5.15 -0.43 19.65
C ASP A 125 5.26 0.96 20.29
N PRO A 126 4.57 1.27 21.40
CA PRO A 126 4.56 2.59 22.03
C PRO A 126 5.94 3.02 22.58
N LYS A 127 6.90 2.10 22.70
CA LYS A 127 8.28 2.40 23.11
C LYS A 127 9.22 2.62 21.92
N ASN A 128 8.74 2.39 20.70
CA ASN A 128 9.45 2.75 19.49
C ASN A 128 8.80 3.97 18.82
N LEU A 129 9.51 5.08 18.79
CA LEU A 129 9.02 6.37 18.31
C LEU A 129 10.09 7.03 17.45
N TRP A 130 9.74 7.43 16.23
CA TRP A 130 10.64 8.13 15.32
C TRP A 130 9.84 8.95 14.30
N GLN A 131 10.52 9.89 13.65
CA GLN A 131 9.92 10.71 12.60
C GLN A 131 10.96 11.07 11.53
N ALA A 132 10.65 10.73 10.28
CA ALA A 132 11.36 11.15 9.08
C ALA A 132 11.22 12.66 8.83
N GLY A 133 11.89 13.16 7.80
CA GLY A 133 11.81 14.56 7.39
C GLY A 133 10.38 14.96 7.01
N SER A 134 9.99 16.17 7.35
CA SER A 134 8.72 16.74 6.89
C SER A 134 8.87 18.23 6.65
N ASP A 135 8.30 18.77 5.58
CA ASP A 135 8.38 20.19 5.26
C ASP A 135 7.08 20.75 4.67
N ASN A 136 6.84 22.05 4.83
CA ASN A 136 5.66 22.74 4.31
C ASN A 136 6.02 23.49 3.03
N TRP A 137 5.39 23.15 1.92
CA TRP A 137 5.64 23.71 0.59
C TRP A 137 4.47 24.54 0.06
N ASP A 138 3.64 25.10 0.94
CA ASP A 138 2.48 25.95 0.59
C ASP A 138 2.82 27.30 -0.08
N ALA A 139 4.11 27.66 -0.14
CA ALA A 139 4.58 28.91 -0.73
C ALA A 139 4.61 28.89 -2.28
N SER A 140 4.68 27.71 -2.90
CA SER A 140 4.76 27.52 -4.36
C SER A 140 4.02 26.26 -4.78
N PRO A 141 3.45 26.20 -6.00
CA PRO A 141 2.82 24.99 -6.52
C PRO A 141 3.73 23.77 -6.39
N VAL A 142 3.15 22.64 -5.98
CA VAL A 142 3.79 21.32 -5.93
C VAL A 142 3.25 20.50 -7.09
N ASP A 143 4.12 20.21 -8.06
CA ASP A 143 3.81 19.40 -9.24
C ASP A 143 4.19 17.94 -8.95
N ILE A 144 3.22 17.07 -8.76
CA ILE A 144 3.47 15.66 -8.42
C ILE A 144 4.28 14.99 -9.54
N HIS A 145 5.35 14.28 -9.18
CA HIS A 145 6.12 13.51 -10.15
C HIS A 145 5.51 12.11 -10.37
N TRP A 146 5.03 11.47 -9.30
CA TRP A 146 4.54 10.10 -9.38
C TRP A 146 3.23 9.88 -8.63
N VAL A 147 2.33 9.10 -9.23
CA VAL A 147 1.10 8.60 -8.60
C VAL A 147 1.17 7.08 -8.56
N ASP A 148 0.92 6.48 -7.41
CA ASP A 148 0.87 5.03 -7.18
C ASP A 148 -0.55 4.66 -6.75
N TRP A 149 -1.28 3.97 -7.63
CA TRP A 149 -2.59 3.37 -7.35
C TRP A 149 -2.32 1.93 -6.91
N GLY A 150 -2.29 1.68 -5.60
CA GLY A 150 -1.69 0.45 -5.07
C GLY A 150 -2.17 -0.85 -5.75
N ASP A 151 -1.23 -1.79 -5.88
CA ASP A 151 -1.25 -2.98 -6.74
C ASP A 151 -2.57 -3.78 -6.80
N ASN A 152 -3.37 -3.80 -5.73
CA ASN A 152 -4.61 -4.60 -5.69
C ASN A 152 -5.69 -4.12 -6.68
N LEU A 153 -5.72 -2.83 -7.02
CA LEU A 153 -6.69 -2.33 -8.01
C LEU A 153 -6.30 -2.71 -9.43
N GLU A 154 -5.01 -2.93 -9.66
CA GLU A 154 -4.40 -3.20 -10.96
C GLU A 154 -4.27 -4.71 -11.25
N SER A 155 -4.40 -5.57 -10.24
CA SER A 155 -4.08 -7.02 -10.36
C SER A 155 -5.18 -8.01 -9.95
N VAL A 156 -6.35 -7.55 -9.47
CA VAL A 156 -7.36 -8.43 -8.85
C VAL A 156 -8.77 -8.24 -9.42
N ASP A 157 -9.41 -9.37 -9.72
CA ASP A 157 -10.85 -9.44 -9.98
C ASP A 157 -11.68 -9.21 -8.72
N TRP A 158 -12.60 -8.24 -8.80
CA TRP A 158 -13.50 -7.90 -7.71
C TRP A 158 -14.91 -8.43 -7.95
N TYR A 159 -15.65 -8.67 -6.86
CA TYR A 159 -16.99 -9.26 -6.90
C TYR A 159 -17.96 -8.43 -6.07
N THR A 160 -19.27 -8.66 -6.26
CA THR A 160 -20.35 -7.97 -5.51
C THR A 160 -20.32 -8.17 -3.98
N ARG A 161 -19.39 -8.95 -3.45
CA ARG A 161 -19.17 -9.18 -2.01
C ARG A 161 -17.78 -8.75 -1.52
N SER A 162 -16.97 -8.14 -2.38
CA SER A 162 -15.61 -7.76 -2.07
C SER A 162 -15.53 -6.56 -1.12
N GLN A 163 -14.39 -6.46 -0.44
CA GLN A 163 -13.88 -5.24 0.16
C GLN A 163 -12.80 -4.72 -0.78
N VAL A 164 -13.12 -3.73 -1.60
CA VAL A 164 -12.16 -3.13 -2.54
C VAL A 164 -11.37 -2.10 -1.75
N ARG A 165 -10.06 -2.33 -1.59
CA ARG A 165 -9.18 -1.39 -0.90
C ARG A 165 -8.56 -0.48 -1.95
N THR A 166 -8.77 0.82 -1.81
CA THR A 166 -8.15 1.85 -2.62
C THR A 166 -7.09 2.54 -1.80
N GLU A 167 -5.86 2.53 -2.32
CA GLU A 167 -4.73 3.25 -1.76
C GLU A 167 -4.07 4.07 -2.86
N VAL A 168 -3.95 5.38 -2.64
CA VAL A 168 -3.21 6.26 -3.55
C VAL A 168 -2.04 6.85 -2.80
N VAL A 169 -0.88 6.91 -3.44
CA VAL A 169 0.29 7.62 -2.91
C VAL A 169 0.78 8.60 -3.96
N LEU A 170 1.01 9.85 -3.52
CA LEU A 170 1.59 10.89 -4.35
C LEU A 170 3.05 11.06 -3.98
N PHE A 171 3.93 11.19 -4.96
CA PHE A 171 5.35 11.42 -4.74
C PHE A 171 5.90 12.63 -5.47
N GLU A 172 6.88 13.23 -4.82
CA GLU A 172 7.70 14.32 -5.33
C GLU A 172 9.17 13.91 -5.29
N ASP A 173 9.88 14.02 -6.41
CA ASP A 173 11.32 13.85 -6.44
C ASP A 173 12.02 15.10 -5.88
N LEU A 174 12.97 14.90 -4.97
CA LEU A 174 13.63 15.95 -4.21
C LEU A 174 15.01 16.25 -4.80
N THR A 175 15.29 17.53 -5.01
CA THR A 175 16.65 17.98 -5.35
C THR A 175 17.59 17.95 -4.15
N GLU A 176 17.06 18.24 -2.96
CA GLU A 176 17.78 18.18 -1.69
C GLU A 176 17.19 17.08 -0.84
N PRO A 177 17.95 16.00 -0.53
CA PRO A 177 17.40 14.87 0.20
C PRO A 177 16.86 15.24 1.58
N MET A 178 15.72 14.65 1.93
CA MET A 178 15.14 14.72 3.26
C MET A 178 15.49 13.48 4.08
N LEU A 179 15.40 13.58 5.41
CA LEU A 179 15.65 12.42 6.27
C LEU A 179 14.66 11.28 5.98
N GLU A 180 15.19 10.13 5.57
CA GLU A 180 14.44 8.88 5.38
C GLU A 180 15.08 7.77 6.23
N TYR A 181 14.25 6.94 6.85
CA TYR A 181 14.71 5.75 7.57
C TYR A 181 14.40 4.49 6.78
N GLN A 182 15.36 3.56 6.71
CA GLN A 182 15.09 2.26 6.13
C GLN A 182 14.12 1.47 7.00
N MET A 183 13.07 0.93 6.37
CA MET A 183 12.11 0.03 7.01
C MET A 183 12.38 -1.40 6.56
N ARG A 184 12.27 -2.36 7.47
CA ARG A 184 12.35 -3.80 7.18
C ARG A 184 11.02 -4.47 7.46
N HIS A 185 10.53 -5.26 6.50
CA HIS A 185 9.43 -6.19 6.70
C HIS A 185 9.89 -7.31 7.64
N THR A 186 9.18 -7.53 8.73
CA THR A 186 9.58 -8.48 9.78
C THR A 186 8.64 -9.66 9.91
N ASP A 187 7.34 -9.51 9.65
CA ASP A 187 6.36 -10.60 9.77
C ASP A 187 5.06 -10.24 9.05
N GLY A 188 4.24 -11.25 8.78
CA GLY A 188 2.85 -11.12 8.35
C GLY A 188 2.66 -10.51 6.96
N TRP A 189 1.39 -10.44 6.54
CA TRP A 189 0.95 -9.94 5.24
C TRP A 189 -0.36 -9.16 5.39
N GLY A 190 -0.61 -8.23 4.48
CA GLY A 190 -1.85 -7.45 4.45
C GLY A 190 -2.11 -6.72 5.78
N ILE A 191 -3.20 -7.06 6.47
CA ILE A 191 -3.58 -6.39 7.73
C ILE A 191 -2.67 -6.74 8.92
N ASP A 192 -2.01 -7.89 8.86
CA ASP A 192 -1.11 -8.38 9.91
C ASP A 192 0.36 -8.08 9.58
N GLU A 193 0.62 -7.26 8.54
CA GLU A 193 1.95 -6.90 8.10
C GLU A 193 2.68 -6.05 9.15
N VAL A 194 3.89 -6.48 9.52
CA VAL A 194 4.73 -5.83 10.53
C VAL A 194 6.03 -5.37 9.90
N HIS A 195 6.36 -4.09 10.09
CA HIS A 195 7.64 -3.51 9.70
C HIS A 195 8.30 -2.81 10.88
N GLY A 196 9.62 -2.65 10.81
CA GLY A 196 10.37 -1.89 11.80
C GLY A 196 11.46 -1.00 11.20
N LEU A 197 11.82 0.05 11.94
CA LEU A 197 12.96 0.90 11.61
C LEU A 197 14.25 0.09 11.74
N ALA A 198 15.04 0.09 10.68
CA ALA A 198 16.30 -0.65 10.62
C ALA A 198 17.41 0.11 11.33
N THR A 199 18.19 -0.59 12.16
CA THR A 199 19.48 -0.13 12.67
C THR A 199 20.57 -1.13 12.34
N ASP A 200 21.81 -0.68 12.35
CA ASP A 200 22.94 -1.61 12.49
C ASP A 200 22.85 -2.36 13.84
N LEU A 201 23.73 -3.34 14.05
CA LEU A 201 23.75 -4.11 15.31
C LEU A 201 24.18 -3.28 16.53
N ASN A 202 24.71 -2.07 16.33
CA ASN A 202 25.06 -1.13 17.40
C ASN A 202 23.90 -0.20 17.76
N GLY A 203 22.77 -0.28 17.06
CA GLY A 203 21.60 0.57 17.29
C GLY A 203 21.64 1.92 16.58
N VAL A 204 22.51 2.09 15.58
CA VAL A 204 22.54 3.29 14.72
C VAL A 204 21.50 3.13 13.61
N PRO A 205 20.52 4.04 13.48
CA PRO A 205 19.53 3.99 12.40
C PRO A 205 20.17 3.93 11.01
N LEU A 206 19.66 3.05 10.16
CA LEU A 206 20.01 2.99 8.75
C LEU A 206 19.12 3.97 7.98
N LEU A 207 19.74 4.82 7.17
CA LEU A 207 19.05 5.87 6.42
C LEU A 207 18.74 5.40 5.00
N GLY A 208 17.59 5.83 4.49
CA GLY A 208 17.24 5.74 3.08
C GLY A 208 17.95 6.81 2.26
N GLU A 209 17.68 6.84 0.96
CA GLU A 209 18.27 7.86 0.07
C GLU A 209 17.68 9.24 0.32
N GLY A 210 16.39 9.31 0.69
CA GLY A 210 15.72 10.57 0.98
C GLY A 210 15.51 11.45 -0.24
N THR A 211 15.68 10.91 -1.44
CA THR A 211 15.62 11.61 -2.73
C THR A 211 14.20 11.78 -3.27
N ARG A 212 13.20 11.24 -2.57
CA ARG A 212 11.79 11.36 -2.91
C ARG A 212 10.96 11.46 -1.64
N SER A 213 9.89 12.23 -1.68
CA SER A 213 8.94 12.44 -0.59
C SER A 213 7.54 12.02 -0.99
N THR A 214 6.75 11.56 -0.03
CA THR A 214 5.30 11.52 -0.20
C THR A 214 4.70 12.92 -0.12
N VAL A 215 3.60 13.17 -0.81
CA VAL A 215 2.92 14.47 -0.81
C VAL A 215 1.54 14.36 -0.18
N TYR A 216 1.31 15.14 0.89
CA TYR A 216 0.01 15.32 1.51
C TYR A 216 -0.67 16.59 1.01
N SER A 217 -1.83 16.40 0.39
CA SER A 217 -2.79 17.40 -0.03
C SER A 217 -4.03 17.32 0.86
N HIS A 218 -4.40 18.45 1.44
CA HIS A 218 -5.64 18.59 2.22
C HIS A 218 -6.87 18.63 1.30
N CYS A 219 -6.66 18.99 0.04
CA CYS A 219 -7.68 19.07 -0.99
C CYS A 219 -8.05 17.71 -1.62
N ALA A 220 -7.34 16.62 -1.32
CA ALA A 220 -7.59 15.33 -1.97
C ALA A 220 -9.02 14.80 -1.74
N ARG A 221 -9.63 14.26 -2.80
CA ARG A 221 -10.98 13.67 -2.85
C ARG A 221 -10.98 12.36 -3.61
N LEU A 222 -11.81 11.43 -3.15
CA LEU A 222 -12.10 10.17 -3.81
C LEU A 222 -13.58 10.10 -4.17
N THR A 223 -13.85 9.81 -5.44
CA THR A 223 -15.21 9.63 -5.99
C THR A 223 -15.33 8.25 -6.63
N ILE A 224 -16.43 7.53 -6.37
CA ILE A 224 -16.73 6.22 -6.97
C ILE A 224 -18.08 6.31 -7.68
N GLN A 225 -18.08 6.04 -8.98
CA GLN A 225 -19.27 6.08 -9.84
C GLN A 225 -19.35 4.85 -10.72
N LYS A 226 -20.57 4.38 -11.01
CA LYS A 226 -20.76 3.25 -11.91
C LYS A 226 -20.88 3.73 -13.35
N ILE A 227 -20.17 3.08 -14.27
CA ILE A 227 -20.34 3.29 -15.71
C ILE A 227 -21.57 2.51 -16.18
N LEU A 228 -22.45 3.17 -16.92
CA LEU A 228 -23.76 2.65 -17.34
C LEU A 228 -23.83 2.28 -18.84
N VAL A 229 -22.74 2.49 -19.57
CA VAL A 229 -22.55 2.06 -20.96
C VAL A 229 -21.48 0.96 -21.03
N ALA A 230 -21.29 0.38 -22.21
CA ALA A 230 -20.16 -0.52 -22.45
C ALA A 230 -18.82 0.20 -22.20
N GLU A 231 -17.83 -0.53 -21.72
CA GLU A 231 -16.50 0.00 -21.35
C GLU A 231 -15.74 0.60 -22.54
N ASP A 232 -15.95 0.08 -23.74
CA ASP A 232 -15.37 0.57 -25.00
C ASP A 232 -16.24 1.67 -25.65
N SER A 233 -17.26 2.17 -24.95
CA SER A 233 -18.17 3.17 -25.49
C SER A 233 -17.47 4.52 -25.68
N PRO A 234 -17.49 5.09 -26.89
CA PRO A 234 -16.92 6.42 -27.14
C PRO A 234 -17.70 7.54 -26.42
N LEU A 235 -18.84 7.23 -25.80
CA LEU A 235 -19.57 8.18 -24.98
C LEU A 235 -18.83 8.55 -23.70
N LEU A 236 -17.90 7.70 -23.22
CA LEU A 236 -17.09 7.98 -22.03
C LEU A 236 -16.22 9.24 -22.20
N ASP A 237 -15.75 9.51 -23.42
CA ASP A 237 -14.96 10.72 -23.76
C ASP A 237 -15.78 12.02 -23.65
N SER A 238 -17.11 11.92 -23.55
CA SER A 238 -18.00 13.08 -23.43
C SER A 238 -18.30 13.48 -21.98
N LEU A 239 -17.87 12.68 -21.01
CA LEU A 239 -18.08 12.96 -19.60
C LEU A 239 -17.35 14.25 -19.19
N ILE A 240 -18.00 15.03 -18.33
CA ILE A 240 -17.49 16.30 -17.84
C ILE A 240 -17.21 16.14 -16.35
N TRP A 241 -15.99 16.45 -15.91
CA TRP A 241 -15.67 16.50 -14.50
C TRP A 241 -16.22 17.77 -13.85
N VAL A 242 -16.89 17.63 -12.71
CA VAL A 242 -17.32 18.74 -11.86
C VAL A 242 -16.67 18.58 -10.49
N PRO A 243 -15.73 19.46 -10.10
CA PRO A 243 -15.08 19.42 -8.79
C PRO A 243 -16.10 19.36 -7.65
N GLY A 244 -15.89 18.44 -6.72
CA GLY A 244 -16.78 18.21 -5.57
C GLY A 244 -18.03 17.36 -5.86
N GLU A 245 -18.44 17.19 -7.12
CA GLU A 245 -19.66 16.45 -7.49
C GLU A 245 -19.35 15.09 -8.16
N GLY A 246 -18.36 15.05 -9.04
CA GLY A 246 -17.99 13.86 -9.82
C GLY A 246 -18.10 14.06 -11.33
N TRP A 247 -18.07 12.95 -12.07
CA TRP A 247 -18.33 12.92 -13.51
C TRP A 247 -19.82 13.09 -13.78
N ILE A 248 -20.15 13.95 -14.73
CA ILE A 248 -21.52 14.17 -15.20
C ILE A 248 -21.61 14.10 -16.72
N GLU A 249 -22.83 14.01 -17.20
CA GLU A 249 -23.15 13.99 -18.62
C GLU A 249 -23.42 15.39 -19.16
N PRO A 250 -23.12 15.65 -20.45
CA PRO A 250 -23.62 16.83 -21.13
C PRO A 250 -25.16 16.92 -21.11
N ASN A 251 -25.72 18.13 -21.00
CA ASN A 251 -27.17 18.36 -20.85
C ASN A 251 -28.06 17.75 -21.97
N ASP A 252 -27.52 17.49 -23.16
CA ASP A 252 -28.25 16.96 -24.32
C ASP A 252 -28.03 15.44 -24.53
N THR A 253 -27.46 14.74 -23.54
CA THR A 253 -27.18 13.30 -23.62
C THR A 253 -28.49 12.50 -23.61
N ILE A 254 -28.56 11.48 -24.46
CA ILE A 254 -29.71 10.58 -24.54
C ILE A 254 -29.36 9.29 -23.80
N GLY A 255 -30.00 9.10 -22.63
CA GLY A 255 -29.71 7.99 -21.73
C GLY A 255 -28.52 8.29 -20.83
N ASP A 256 -28.32 7.45 -19.82
CA ASP A 256 -27.30 7.66 -18.80
C ASP A 256 -26.01 6.90 -19.20
N ILE A 257 -24.89 7.62 -19.20
CA ILE A 257 -23.51 7.15 -19.39
C ILE A 257 -22.88 6.77 -18.05
N ILE A 258 -23.16 7.54 -16.98
CA ILE A 258 -22.56 7.36 -15.66
C ILE A 258 -23.60 7.59 -14.56
N GLY A 259 -23.55 6.76 -13.52
CA GLY A 259 -24.44 6.89 -12.36
C GLY A 259 -24.02 8.01 -11.42
N ASP A 260 -24.91 8.35 -10.50
CA ASP A 260 -24.58 9.19 -9.34
C ASP A 260 -23.42 8.56 -8.55
N HIS A 261 -22.63 9.38 -7.86
CA HIS A 261 -21.57 8.87 -7.01
C HIS A 261 -22.14 8.03 -5.85
N ILE A 262 -21.68 6.78 -5.75
CA ILE A 262 -21.98 5.94 -4.58
C ILE A 262 -21.11 6.36 -3.39
N PHE A 263 -19.94 6.92 -3.67
CA PHE A 263 -19.04 7.49 -2.67
C PHE A 263 -18.41 8.77 -3.22
N ASN A 264 -18.31 9.79 -2.37
CA ASN A 264 -17.68 11.06 -2.72
C ASN A 264 -17.19 11.73 -1.43
N GLY A 265 -15.95 11.45 -1.06
CA GLY A 265 -15.37 11.88 0.22
C GLY A 265 -14.07 12.64 0.01
N SER A 266 -13.90 13.74 0.74
CA SER A 266 -12.65 14.50 0.78
C SER A 266 -11.89 14.29 2.09
N VAL A 267 -10.57 14.48 2.03
CA VAL A 267 -9.68 14.37 3.20
C VAL A 267 -10.01 15.43 4.27
N HIS A 268 -10.44 16.62 3.88
CA HIS A 268 -10.74 17.71 4.81
C HIS A 268 -12.12 17.60 5.47
N GLU A 269 -13.05 16.84 4.87
CA GLU A 269 -14.32 16.45 5.48
C GLU A 269 -14.20 15.16 6.30
N GLY A 270 -13.07 14.46 6.17
CA GLY A 270 -12.79 13.20 6.85
C GLY A 270 -12.71 13.34 8.38
N GLY A 271 -13.33 12.40 9.09
CA GLY A 271 -13.21 12.24 10.55
C GLY A 271 -12.47 10.96 10.94
N ASP A 272 -12.33 10.73 12.25
CA ASP A 272 -11.82 9.46 12.78
C ASP A 272 -12.90 8.37 12.72
N GLY A 273 -12.56 7.20 12.17
CA GLY A 273 -13.42 6.01 12.15
C GLY A 273 -13.70 5.44 10.75
N PRO A 274 -14.37 4.27 10.68
CA PRO A 274 -14.63 3.59 9.41
C PRO A 274 -15.61 4.38 8.54
N GLY A 275 -15.33 4.46 7.24
CA GLY A 275 -16.22 5.06 6.23
C GLY A 275 -15.82 6.45 5.75
N PHE A 276 -14.78 7.06 6.34
CA PHE A 276 -14.19 8.29 5.81
C PHE A 276 -13.07 7.97 4.82
N TYR A 277 -12.93 8.84 3.82
CA TYR A 277 -11.70 8.93 3.05
C TYR A 277 -10.71 9.80 3.82
N SER A 278 -9.49 9.31 4.04
CA SER A 278 -8.50 10.05 4.80
C SER A 278 -7.08 9.68 4.38
N ALA A 279 -6.12 10.55 4.70
CA ALA A 279 -4.71 10.22 4.59
C ALA A 279 -4.17 9.68 5.93
N GLU A 280 -3.35 8.65 5.92
CA GLU A 280 -2.73 8.10 7.12
C GLU A 280 -1.28 7.66 6.87
N ILE A 281 -0.56 7.42 7.96
CA ILE A 281 0.77 6.81 7.86
C ILE A 281 0.58 5.29 7.77
N ASN A 282 1.08 4.65 6.72
CA ASN A 282 1.00 3.20 6.57
C ASN A 282 2.12 2.45 7.33
N VAL A 283 2.12 1.12 7.27
CA VAL A 283 3.14 0.28 7.92
C VAL A 283 4.53 0.42 7.30
N LYS A 284 4.67 0.99 6.10
CA LYS A 284 5.98 1.35 5.52
C LYS A 284 6.44 2.75 5.96
N GLY A 285 5.65 3.46 6.76
CA GLY A 285 5.95 4.80 7.27
C GLY A 285 5.77 5.92 6.25
N ARG A 286 4.89 5.73 5.25
CA ARG A 286 4.54 6.70 4.19
C ARG A 286 3.17 7.30 4.44
N ILE A 287 2.93 8.55 4.00
CA ILE A 287 1.58 9.07 3.89
C ILE A 287 0.89 8.45 2.69
N ILE A 288 -0.28 7.84 2.91
CA ILE A 288 -1.13 7.23 1.88
C ILE A 288 -2.55 7.76 2.02
N TYR A 289 -3.31 7.79 0.93
CA TYR A 289 -4.74 8.05 0.96
C TYR A 289 -5.50 6.74 0.85
N GLY A 290 -6.27 6.39 1.88
CA GLY A 290 -6.93 5.10 1.99
C GLY A 290 -8.45 5.19 2.03
N TYR A 291 -9.11 4.28 1.32
CA TYR A 291 -10.54 3.97 1.49
C TYR A 291 -10.79 2.48 1.30
N THR A 292 -11.66 1.90 2.13
CA THR A 292 -12.14 0.53 1.93
C THR A 292 -13.60 0.56 1.51
N TRP A 293 -13.85 0.21 0.25
CA TRP A 293 -15.17 0.14 -0.33
C TRP A 293 -15.80 -1.25 -0.12
N ASN A 294 -16.87 -1.29 0.68
CA ASN A 294 -17.69 -2.48 0.85
C ASN A 294 -18.75 -2.58 -0.25
N VAL A 295 -18.43 -3.27 -1.34
CA VAL A 295 -19.30 -3.40 -2.53
C VAL A 295 -20.67 -3.94 -2.17
N ARG A 296 -20.76 -4.83 -1.17
CA ARG A 296 -22.04 -5.39 -0.74
C ARG A 296 -22.98 -4.35 -0.13
N GLN A 297 -22.43 -3.33 0.51
CA GLN A 297 -23.20 -2.33 1.26
C GLN A 297 -23.41 -1.04 0.48
N LEU A 298 -22.45 -0.68 -0.36
CA LEU A 298 -22.45 0.55 -1.15
C LEU A 298 -22.24 0.16 -2.60
N ASN A 299 -23.28 0.25 -3.43
CA ASN A 299 -23.21 -0.08 -4.85
C ASN A 299 -24.34 0.62 -5.60
N ASP A 300 -24.26 0.58 -6.92
CA ASP A 300 -25.32 1.02 -7.82
C ASP A 300 -25.86 -0.17 -8.61
N ASP A 301 -27.16 -0.45 -8.45
CA ASP A 301 -27.85 -1.55 -9.12
C ASP A 301 -28.43 -1.15 -10.49
N THR A 302 -28.17 0.06 -10.96
CA THR A 302 -28.64 0.57 -12.25
C THR A 302 -28.16 -0.35 -13.38
N PRO A 303 -29.05 -0.76 -14.30
CA PRO A 303 -28.69 -1.62 -15.40
C PRO A 303 -27.72 -0.94 -16.38
N VAL A 304 -26.78 -1.72 -16.91
CA VAL A 304 -25.82 -1.27 -17.93
C VAL A 304 -26.40 -1.53 -19.33
N ASP A 305 -26.11 -0.64 -20.28
CA ASP A 305 -26.43 -0.78 -21.72
C ASP A 305 -27.92 -1.07 -22.00
N GLY A 306 -28.82 -0.36 -21.31
CA GLY A 306 -30.27 -0.51 -21.49
C GLY A 306 -30.83 -1.87 -21.07
N SER A 307 -30.04 -2.68 -20.37
CA SER A 307 -30.50 -3.92 -19.75
C SER A 307 -31.69 -3.66 -18.81
N LEU A 308 -32.55 -4.66 -18.63
CA LEU A 308 -33.63 -4.60 -17.63
C LEU A 308 -33.24 -5.27 -16.31
N ILE A 309 -32.05 -5.87 -16.26
CA ILE A 309 -31.55 -6.58 -15.09
C ILE A 309 -30.78 -5.59 -14.22
N ARG A 310 -31.33 -5.29 -13.04
CA ARG A 310 -30.61 -4.57 -12.00
C ARG A 310 -29.53 -5.45 -11.42
N THR A 311 -28.32 -4.93 -11.34
CA THR A 311 -27.18 -5.65 -10.78
C THR A 311 -26.15 -4.67 -10.24
N PRO A 312 -25.55 -4.93 -9.07
CA PRO A 312 -24.37 -4.20 -8.60
C PRO A 312 -23.12 -4.44 -9.46
N ALA A 313 -23.09 -5.52 -10.25
CA ALA A 313 -21.97 -5.80 -11.14
C ALA A 313 -21.91 -4.79 -12.30
N GLY A 314 -20.71 -4.64 -12.85
CA GLY A 314 -20.38 -3.65 -13.87
C GLY A 314 -19.07 -2.95 -13.56
N VAL A 315 -18.72 -1.99 -14.41
CA VAL A 315 -17.50 -1.20 -14.28
C VAL A 315 -17.76 0.01 -13.38
N TYR A 316 -16.86 0.26 -12.46
CA TYR A 316 -16.88 1.44 -11.60
C TYR A 316 -15.63 2.27 -11.83
N ARG A 317 -15.83 3.56 -12.09
CA ARG A 317 -14.77 4.55 -12.14
C ARG A 317 -14.46 5.06 -10.74
N ILE A 318 -13.23 4.85 -10.31
CA ILE A 318 -12.69 5.37 -9.05
C ILE A 318 -11.78 6.55 -9.40
N THR A 319 -12.15 7.76 -8.99
CA THR A 319 -11.44 9.00 -9.33
C THR A 319 -10.78 9.62 -8.09
N PHE A 320 -9.48 9.87 -8.18
CA PHE A 320 -8.71 10.68 -7.24
C PHE A 320 -8.54 12.08 -7.82
N SER A 321 -8.95 13.10 -7.08
CA SER A 321 -8.97 14.50 -7.53
C SER A 321 -8.64 15.45 -6.40
N PHE A 322 -8.56 16.74 -6.70
CA PHE A 322 -8.36 17.78 -5.71
C PHE A 322 -9.49 18.82 -5.72
N ASP A 323 -10.01 19.12 -4.55
CA ASP A 323 -10.98 20.19 -4.36
C ASP A 323 -10.31 21.57 -4.46
N GLU A 324 -10.93 22.47 -5.22
CA GLU A 324 -10.43 23.84 -5.37
C GLU A 324 -10.52 24.66 -4.08
N ASN A 325 -11.43 24.27 -3.17
CA ASN A 325 -11.67 24.98 -1.91
C ASN A 325 -11.96 24.01 -0.76
N SER A 326 -10.91 23.61 -0.05
CA SER A 326 -10.95 22.77 1.16
C SER A 326 -10.90 23.60 2.46
N GLY A 327 -11.12 24.91 2.38
CA GLY A 327 -10.74 25.85 3.44
C GLY A 327 -9.26 26.23 3.43
N THR A 328 -8.47 25.61 2.55
CA THR A 328 -7.10 26.02 2.19
C THR A 328 -6.99 26.21 0.68
N LYS A 329 -5.90 26.86 0.25
CA LYS A 329 -5.63 27.07 -1.18
C LYS A 329 -5.05 25.77 -1.75
N LEU A 330 -5.69 25.23 -2.79
CA LEU A 330 -5.11 24.14 -3.59
C LEU A 330 -3.72 24.54 -4.10
N ASN A 331 -2.73 23.70 -3.81
CA ASN A 331 -1.35 23.91 -4.18
C ASN A 331 -0.68 22.62 -4.71
N THR A 332 -1.48 21.63 -5.07
CA THR A 332 -1.04 20.31 -5.55
C THR A 332 -1.59 20.07 -6.96
N PHE A 333 -0.72 19.70 -7.90
CA PHE A 333 -1.08 19.60 -9.31
C PHE A 333 -0.49 18.37 -9.99
N PHE A 334 -1.26 17.81 -10.92
CA PHE A 334 -0.82 16.88 -11.94
C PHE A 334 -0.51 17.67 -13.21
N THR A 335 0.72 17.54 -13.68
CA THR A 335 1.25 18.37 -14.77
C THR A 335 1.69 17.50 -15.94
N GLU A 336 1.16 17.79 -17.12
CA GLU A 336 1.49 17.08 -18.36
C GLU A 336 3.00 17.14 -18.64
N GLY A 337 3.61 15.98 -18.88
CA GLY A 337 5.05 15.84 -19.10
C GLY A 337 5.90 15.86 -17.84
N VAL A 338 5.29 15.98 -16.65
CA VAL A 338 5.96 15.87 -15.34
C VAL A 338 5.41 14.67 -14.58
N THR A 339 4.10 14.63 -14.33
CA THR A 339 3.46 13.58 -13.54
C THR A 339 3.35 12.28 -14.35
N GLN A 340 3.65 11.16 -13.69
CA GLN A 340 3.52 9.82 -14.26
C GLN A 340 2.85 8.87 -13.26
N ILE A 341 2.16 7.85 -13.77
CA ILE A 341 1.68 6.74 -12.95
C ILE A 341 2.85 5.77 -12.75
N LEU A 342 3.10 5.37 -11.51
CA LEU A 342 4.02 4.29 -11.18
C LEU A 342 3.37 2.99 -11.59
N ILE A 343 3.99 2.33 -12.57
CA ILE A 343 3.62 1.00 -12.99
C ILE A 343 4.27 0.00 -12.02
N PRO A 344 3.54 -1.02 -11.51
CA PRO A 344 4.10 -2.07 -10.69
C PRO A 344 5.34 -2.69 -11.34
N LEU A 345 6.30 -3.14 -10.51
CA LEU A 345 7.55 -3.72 -11.02
C LEU A 345 7.29 -4.97 -11.88
N GLU A 346 6.21 -5.70 -11.60
CA GLU A 346 5.76 -6.87 -12.36
C GLU A 346 5.31 -6.48 -13.78
N GLU A 347 4.46 -5.45 -13.91
CA GLU A 347 4.05 -4.91 -15.21
C GLU A 347 5.22 -4.30 -15.99
N ALA A 348 6.23 -3.75 -15.31
CA ALA A 348 7.44 -3.28 -15.98
C ALA A 348 8.25 -4.43 -16.61
N VAL A 349 8.31 -5.59 -15.94
CA VAL A 349 8.94 -6.81 -16.45
C VAL A 349 8.07 -7.45 -17.53
N GLU A 350 6.75 -7.50 -17.35
CA GLU A 350 5.81 -8.00 -18.36
C GLU A 350 5.79 -7.12 -19.60
N ALA A 351 5.85 -5.79 -19.49
CA ALA A 351 5.95 -4.89 -20.63
C ALA A 351 7.25 -5.11 -21.42
N GLU A 352 8.38 -5.35 -20.75
CA GLU A 352 9.63 -5.74 -21.41
C GLU A 352 9.53 -7.12 -22.09
N ILE A 353 8.80 -8.08 -21.49
CA ILE A 353 8.58 -9.43 -22.05
C ILE A 353 7.57 -9.40 -23.21
N MET A 354 6.48 -8.63 -23.13
CA MET A 354 5.47 -8.46 -24.18
C MET A 354 6.00 -7.66 -25.37
N LEU A 355 6.93 -6.72 -25.14
CA LEU A 355 7.73 -6.11 -26.21
C LEU A 355 8.62 -7.14 -26.93
N ALA A 356 8.96 -8.26 -26.29
CA ALA A 356 9.73 -9.36 -26.86
C ALA A 356 8.84 -10.48 -27.45
N GLU A 357 7.61 -10.65 -26.97
CA GLU A 357 6.68 -11.71 -27.39
C GLU A 357 5.31 -11.12 -27.73
N SER A 358 5.09 -10.81 -29.01
CA SER A 358 3.76 -10.52 -29.53
C SER A 358 2.91 -11.80 -29.54
N GLU A 359 1.94 -11.92 -28.62
CA GLU A 359 0.57 -12.42 -28.85
C GLU A 359 -0.18 -12.61 -27.52
N GLU A 360 -1.33 -11.93 -27.41
CA GLU A 360 -2.48 -12.14 -26.51
C GLU A 360 -2.33 -13.15 -25.35
N SER A 361 -2.15 -12.63 -24.13
CA SER A 361 -2.53 -13.33 -22.90
C SER A 361 -3.70 -12.60 -22.25
N GLY A 362 -4.92 -13.07 -22.54
CA GLY A 362 -6.17 -12.55 -21.98
C GLY A 362 -6.45 -13.03 -20.56
N ASP A 363 -5.70 -12.51 -19.59
CA ASP A 363 -6.05 -12.54 -18.16
C ASP A 363 -5.45 -11.28 -17.47
N GLU A 364 -5.78 -10.09 -17.99
CA GLU A 364 -5.49 -8.80 -17.35
C GLU A 364 -6.53 -8.55 -16.25
N GLY A 365 -6.34 -9.19 -15.09
CA GLY A 365 -7.20 -8.94 -13.94
C GLY A 365 -6.84 -7.59 -13.33
N GLY A 366 -7.72 -6.57 -13.41
CA GLY A 366 -7.52 -5.26 -12.77
C GLY A 366 -7.88 -4.08 -13.67
N GLY A 367 -7.72 -2.86 -13.16
CA GLY A 367 -7.94 -1.62 -13.92
C GLY A 367 -6.65 -0.94 -14.32
N THR A 368 -6.67 -0.18 -15.42
CA THR A 368 -5.55 0.70 -15.80
C THR A 368 -5.82 2.12 -15.34
N ALA A 369 -4.89 2.72 -14.60
CA ALA A 369 -5.01 4.11 -14.19
C ALA A 369 -4.78 5.08 -15.36
N VAL A 370 -5.55 6.17 -15.38
CA VAL A 370 -5.54 7.21 -16.41
C VAL A 370 -5.27 8.57 -15.77
N MET A 371 -4.46 9.40 -16.42
CA MET A 371 -4.20 10.79 -16.02
C MET A 371 -5.06 11.76 -16.83
N ASP A 372 -5.73 12.68 -16.13
CA ASP A 372 -6.42 13.83 -16.73
C ASP A 372 -5.82 15.12 -16.13
N TYR A 373 -4.87 15.68 -16.86
CA TYR A 373 -4.16 16.89 -16.46
C TYR A 373 -5.02 18.15 -16.52
N GLU A 374 -6.04 18.18 -17.40
CA GLU A 374 -6.92 19.35 -17.55
C GLU A 374 -7.79 19.53 -16.31
N ASN A 375 -8.31 18.42 -15.80
CA ASN A 375 -9.17 18.41 -14.61
C ASN A 375 -8.40 18.17 -13.29
N ASN A 376 -7.06 18.08 -13.35
CA ASN A 376 -6.19 17.81 -12.20
C ASN A 376 -6.62 16.57 -11.40
N LEU A 377 -6.87 15.48 -12.12
CA LEU A 377 -7.32 14.21 -11.54
C LEU A 377 -6.65 13.00 -12.19
N THR A 378 -6.82 11.86 -11.55
CA THR A 378 -6.51 10.53 -12.09
C THR A 378 -7.62 9.58 -11.73
N TYR A 379 -7.89 8.58 -12.57
CA TYR A 379 -8.94 7.60 -12.30
C TYR A 379 -8.52 6.21 -12.76
N ILE A 380 -9.15 5.19 -12.17
CA ILE A 380 -9.02 3.80 -12.56
C ILE A 380 -10.42 3.19 -12.68
N ASP A 381 -10.65 2.48 -13.77
CA ASP A 381 -11.90 1.76 -14.01
C ASP A 381 -11.75 0.32 -13.54
N VAL A 382 -12.62 -0.12 -12.63
CA VAL A 382 -12.52 -1.43 -11.97
C VAL A 382 -13.79 -2.23 -12.21
N THR A 383 -13.62 -3.46 -12.69
CA THR A 383 -14.74 -4.36 -12.95
C THR A 383 -15.19 -5.11 -11.70
N ILE A 384 -16.48 -4.99 -11.36
CA ILE A 384 -17.14 -5.78 -10.33
C ILE A 384 -17.94 -6.90 -11.01
N LEU A 385 -17.55 -8.15 -10.75
CA LEU A 385 -18.19 -9.34 -11.31
C LEU A 385 -19.35 -9.85 -10.44
N GLU A 386 -20.35 -10.43 -11.10
CA GLU A 386 -21.32 -11.27 -10.42
C GLU A 386 -20.64 -12.54 -9.90
N ARG A 387 -20.94 -12.93 -8.67
CA ARG A 387 -20.52 -14.24 -8.19
C ARG A 387 -21.50 -15.29 -8.70
N GLY A 388 -21.08 -16.11 -9.65
CA GLY A 388 -21.80 -17.33 -10.02
C GLY A 388 -22.11 -18.14 -8.75
N GLY A 389 -23.38 -18.40 -8.48
CA GLY A 389 -23.78 -19.30 -7.41
C GLY A 389 -23.06 -20.63 -7.59
N GLY A 390 -22.31 -21.07 -6.58
CA GLY A 390 -21.45 -22.24 -6.68
C GLY A 390 -22.19 -23.44 -7.28
N GLU A 391 -21.87 -23.76 -8.54
CA GLU A 391 -22.14 -25.08 -9.06
C GLU A 391 -21.19 -26.01 -8.32
N ASN A 392 -21.80 -26.74 -7.39
CA ASN A 392 -21.29 -27.93 -6.76
C ASN A 392 -20.82 -28.88 -7.89
N LYS A 393 -19.56 -28.77 -8.32
CA LYS A 393 -18.93 -29.78 -9.20
C LYS A 393 -18.81 -31.04 -8.37
N GLY A 394 -19.85 -31.86 -8.50
CA GLY A 394 -20.05 -33.10 -7.78
C GLY A 394 -18.83 -34.00 -7.88
N GLY A 395 -18.58 -34.71 -6.77
CA GLY A 395 -17.51 -35.67 -6.64
C GLY A 395 -17.50 -36.67 -7.81
N ARG A 396 -16.31 -36.89 -8.35
CA ARG A 396 -16.01 -38.13 -9.06
C ARG A 396 -15.49 -39.14 -8.05
N LYS A 397 -16.18 -40.29 -8.06
CA LYS A 397 -15.77 -41.55 -7.44
C LYS A 397 -14.39 -41.98 -7.89
#